data_AF-A0A433WQI2-F1
#
_entry.id   AF-A0A433WQI2-F1
#
_cell.length_a   1.000
_cell.length_b   1.000
_cell.length_c   1.000
_cell.angle_alpha   90.00
_cell.angle_beta   90.00
_cell.angle_gamma   90.00
#
_symmetry.space_group_name_H-M   'P 1'
#
loop_
_entity.id
_entity.type
_entity.pdbx_description
1 polymer ?
#
loop_
_entity_poly.entity_id
_entity_poly.type
_entity_poly.pdbx_seq_one_letter_code
_entity_poly.pdbx_strand_id
1 'polypeptide(L)'
;MDVVADYSINVSFEDRRRGGEYLIQAREAAGLMAKDVAKHLGVTAAFMSNLERGKTPVKPAYVLKLADLYGVPQAEFAKRMLRYRDPVMYAMLFGVEGDRELEVTVKALLEAAEMKPEGK
;
A
#
# COMPACT_ATOMS: atom_id res chain seq x y z
N MET A 1 -12.22 10.46 22.27
CA MET A 1 -12.61 9.16 21.70
C MET A 1 -11.69 8.93 20.51
N ASP A 2 -10.47 8.46 20.80
CA ASP A 2 -9.45 8.21 19.79
C ASP A 2 -9.62 6.80 19.25
N VAL A 3 -10.27 6.67 18.09
CA VAL A 3 -10.30 5.44 17.32
C VAL A 3 -9.12 5.48 16.35
N VAL A 4 -7.90 5.38 16.88
CA VAL A 4 -6.72 5.14 16.03
C VAL A 4 -6.67 3.66 15.71
N ALA A 5 -7.27 3.30 14.59
CA ALA A 5 -7.25 1.98 14.01
C ALA A 5 -5.80 1.60 13.66
N ASP A 6 -5.15 0.85 14.54
CA ASP A 6 -3.93 0.13 14.25
C ASP A 6 -4.26 -1.04 13.30
N TYR A 7 -4.39 -0.71 12.01
CA TYR A 7 -4.48 -1.71 10.94
C TYR A 7 -3.08 -2.28 10.69
N SER A 8 -2.58 -3.06 11.64
CA SER A 8 -1.35 -3.83 11.52
C SER A 8 -1.60 -5.05 10.63
N ILE A 9 -1.85 -4.82 9.33
CA ILE A 9 -1.77 -5.89 8.33
C ILE A 9 -0.27 -6.16 8.15
N ASN A 10 0.15 -7.38 8.51
CA ASN A 10 1.55 -7.79 8.45
C ASN A 10 1.95 -8.09 7.00
N VAL A 11 2.10 -7.04 6.19
CA VAL A 11 2.65 -7.14 4.83
C VAL A 11 4.16 -7.01 4.84
N SER A 12 4.82 -7.70 3.89
CA SER A 12 6.28 -7.69 3.79
C SER A 12 6.82 -6.29 3.48
N PHE A 13 8.10 -6.06 3.77
CA PHE A 13 8.78 -4.83 3.32
C PHE A 13 8.75 -4.69 1.79
N GLU A 14 8.86 -5.82 1.08
CA GLU A 14 8.85 -5.85 -0.39
C GLU A 14 7.49 -5.42 -0.97
N ASP A 15 6.37 -5.87 -0.38
CA ASP A 15 5.04 -5.42 -0.81
C ASP A 15 4.86 -3.92 -0.59
N ARG A 16 5.32 -3.40 0.56
CA ARG A 16 5.31 -1.95 0.81
C ARG A 16 6.18 -1.19 -0.19
N ARG A 17 7.34 -1.73 -0.55
CA ARG A 17 8.25 -1.13 -1.54
C ARG A 17 7.56 -1.00 -2.89
N ARG A 18 6.87 -2.05 -3.35
CA ARG A 18 6.10 -2.07 -4.60
C ARG A 18 4.90 -1.12 -4.57
N GLY A 19 4.20 -1.05 -3.45
CA GLY A 19 3.15 -0.04 -3.25
C GLY A 19 3.72 1.38 -3.33
N GLY A 20 4.92 1.61 -2.79
CA GLY A 20 5.65 2.87 -2.91
C GLY A 20 6.06 3.20 -4.35
N GLU A 21 6.55 2.22 -5.11
CA GLU A 21 6.87 2.38 -6.54
C GLU A 21 5.63 2.76 -7.35
N TYR A 22 4.49 2.15 -7.07
CA TYR A 22 3.22 2.56 -7.68
C TYR A 22 2.86 4.02 -7.36
N LEU A 23 3.09 4.47 -6.12
CA LEU A 23 2.89 5.89 -5.77
C LEU A 23 3.79 6.83 -6.57
N ILE A 24 5.05 6.46 -6.78
CA ILE A 24 6.00 7.22 -7.60
C ILE A 24 5.48 7.34 -9.03
N GLN A 25 5.10 6.22 -9.64
CA GLN A 25 4.60 6.18 -11.02
C GLN A 25 3.34 7.02 -11.19
N ALA A 26 2.37 6.90 -10.27
CA ALA A 26 1.14 7.69 -10.31
C ALA A 26 1.42 9.19 -10.12
N ARG A 27 2.34 9.55 -9.22
CA ARG A 27 2.78 10.93 -9.00
C ARG A 27 3.43 11.52 -10.25
N GLU A 28 4.34 10.78 -10.88
CA GLU A 28 5.08 11.24 -12.06
C GLU A 28 4.17 11.36 -13.28
N ALA A 29 3.22 10.43 -13.46
CA ALA A 29 2.19 10.53 -14.49
C ALA A 29 1.30 11.78 -14.31
N ALA A 30 1.07 12.21 -13.07
CA ALA A 30 0.38 13.46 -12.75
C ALA A 30 1.26 14.72 -12.86
N GLY A 31 2.55 14.59 -13.21
CA GLY A 31 3.48 15.71 -13.36
C GLY A 31 3.87 16.38 -12.03
N LEU A 32 3.72 15.69 -10.91
CA LEU A 32 3.93 16.25 -9.57
C LEU A 32 5.31 15.91 -8.99
N MET A 33 5.91 16.82 -8.23
CA MET A 33 7.09 16.52 -7.42
C MET A 33 6.66 16.00 -6.04
N ALA A 34 7.50 15.19 -5.40
CA ALA A 34 7.21 14.66 -4.06
C ALA A 34 6.91 15.76 -3.02
N LYS A 35 7.53 16.93 -3.14
CA LYS A 35 7.25 18.10 -2.27
C LYS A 35 5.84 18.65 -2.46
N ASP A 36 5.27 18.56 -3.66
CA ASP A 36 3.93 19.08 -3.96
C ASP A 36 2.87 18.17 -3.33
N VAL A 37 3.07 16.86 -3.45
CA VAL A 37 2.25 15.85 -2.78
C VAL A 37 2.35 15.98 -1.26
N ALA A 38 3.56 16.15 -0.72
CA ALA A 38 3.76 16.34 0.71
C ALA A 38 3.01 17.56 1.24
N LYS A 39 3.09 18.69 0.52
CA LYS A 39 2.33 19.90 0.84
C LYS A 39 0.82 19.65 0.83
N HIS A 40 0.31 18.96 -0.19
CA HIS A 40 -1.12 18.61 -0.30
C HIS A 40 -1.59 17.71 0.86
N LEU A 41 -0.77 16.74 1.27
CA LEU A 41 -1.09 15.84 2.38
C LEU A 41 -0.87 16.47 3.78
N GLY A 42 -0.23 17.63 3.86
CA GLY A 42 0.13 18.26 5.14
C GLY A 42 1.24 17.52 5.87
N VAL A 43 2.18 16.91 5.14
CA VAL A 43 3.30 16.13 5.67
C VAL A 43 4.64 16.66 5.15
N THR A 44 5.75 16.16 5.70
CA THR A 44 7.08 16.53 5.21
C THR A 44 7.42 15.78 3.91
N ALA A 45 8.28 16.38 3.06
CA ALA A 45 8.78 15.71 1.87
C ALA A 45 9.55 14.42 2.20
N ALA A 46 10.25 14.38 3.35
CA ALA A 46 10.91 13.16 3.84
C ALA A 46 9.89 12.07 4.19
N PHE A 47 8.76 12.42 4.79
CA PHE A 47 7.68 11.48 5.06
C PHE A 47 7.09 10.93 3.75
N MET A 48 6.83 11.78 2.76
CA MET A 48 6.39 11.33 1.44
C MET A 48 7.40 10.36 0.80
N SER A 49 8.69 10.68 0.85
CA SER A 49 9.76 9.78 0.37
C SER A 49 9.83 8.45 1.14
N ASN A 50 9.44 8.42 2.42
CA ASN A 50 9.36 7.17 3.17
C ASN A 50 8.17 6.31 2.75
N LEU A 51 7.03 6.93 2.40
CA LEU A 51 5.90 6.21 1.80
C LEU A 51 6.30 5.59 0.45
N GLU A 52 6.90 6.38 -0.43
CA GLU A 52 7.32 5.97 -1.77
C GLU A 52 8.40 4.87 -1.77
N ARG A 53 9.17 4.74 -0.69
CA ARG A 53 10.19 3.69 -0.53
C ARG A 53 9.72 2.50 0.31
N GLY A 54 8.44 2.45 0.70
CA GLY A 54 7.88 1.38 1.53
C GLY A 54 8.38 1.33 2.98
N LYS A 55 9.11 2.35 3.43
CA LYS A 55 9.61 2.46 4.82
C LYS A 55 8.51 2.78 5.81
N THR A 56 7.46 3.44 5.35
CA THR A 56 6.27 3.77 6.15
C THR A 56 5.02 3.27 5.43
N PRO A 57 4.11 2.56 6.11
CA PRO A 57 2.85 2.15 5.50
C PRO A 57 2.00 3.35 5.08
N VAL A 58 1.37 3.24 3.91
CA VAL A 58 0.41 4.25 3.42
C VAL A 58 -0.89 4.11 4.20
N LYS A 59 -1.27 5.13 4.98
CA LYS A 59 -2.52 5.14 5.74
C LYS A 59 -3.74 5.22 4.80
N PRO A 60 -4.89 4.61 5.14
CA PRO A 60 -6.09 4.67 4.30
C PRO A 60 -6.55 6.11 4.01
N ALA A 61 -6.41 7.01 5.00
CA ALA A 61 -6.73 8.44 4.84
C ALA A 61 -5.92 9.15 3.74
N TYR A 62 -4.76 8.62 3.36
CA TYR A 62 -3.97 9.16 2.25
C TYR A 62 -4.39 8.58 0.91
N VAL A 63 -4.91 7.35 0.87
CA VAL A 63 -5.30 6.68 -0.38
C VAL A 63 -6.31 7.52 -1.17
N LEU A 64 -7.34 8.02 -0.50
CA LEU A 64 -8.37 8.87 -1.11
C LEU A 64 -7.78 10.17 -1.66
N LYS A 65 -7.02 10.90 -0.83
CA LYS A 65 -6.41 12.19 -1.21
C LYS A 65 -5.42 12.04 -2.37
N LEU A 66 -4.64 10.95 -2.36
CA LEU A 66 -3.67 10.67 -3.40
C LEU A 66 -4.35 10.30 -4.72
N ALA A 67 -5.44 9.53 -4.69
CA ALA A 67 -6.20 9.22 -5.90
C ALA A 67 -6.71 10.50 -6.59
N ASP A 68 -7.32 11.39 -5.82
CA ASP A 68 -7.82 12.68 -6.32
C ASP A 68 -6.69 13.54 -6.87
N LEU A 69 -5.60 13.67 -6.11
CA LEU A 69 -4.44 14.49 -6.51
C LEU A 69 -3.74 13.94 -7.77
N TYR A 70 -3.68 12.62 -7.92
CA TYR A 70 -3.04 11.97 -9.06
C TYR A 70 -3.97 11.83 -10.28
N GLY A 71 -5.26 12.20 -10.14
CA GLY A 71 -6.24 12.07 -11.21
C GLY A 71 -6.56 10.60 -11.56
N VAL A 72 -6.38 9.67 -10.62
CA VAL A 72 -6.69 8.25 -10.80
C VAL A 72 -8.06 7.98 -10.20
N PRO A 73 -8.98 7.25 -10.88
CA PRO A 73 -10.26 6.87 -10.29
C PRO A 73 -10.07 6.21 -8.92
N GLN A 74 -10.77 6.73 -7.90
CA GLN A 74 -10.57 6.33 -6.50
C GLN A 74 -10.66 4.81 -6.29
N ALA A 75 -11.62 4.14 -6.93
CA ALA A 75 -11.79 2.69 -6.85
C ALA A 75 -10.60 1.93 -7.46
N GLU A 76 -10.08 2.38 -8.60
CA GLU A 76 -8.91 1.78 -9.24
C GLU A 76 -7.65 1.98 -8.39
N PHE A 77 -7.46 3.19 -7.88
CA PHE A 77 -6.33 3.53 -7.03
C PHE A 77 -6.36 2.72 -5.73
N ALA A 78 -7.52 2.66 -5.06
CA ALA A 78 -7.72 1.88 -3.84
C ALA A 78 -7.51 0.38 -4.09
N LYS A 79 -8.02 -0.16 -5.21
CA LYS A 79 -7.80 -1.56 -5.60
C LYS A 79 -6.30 -1.85 -5.75
N ARG A 80 -5.55 -1.01 -6.49
CA ARG A 80 -4.09 -1.18 -6.64
C ARG A 80 -3.37 -1.08 -5.30
N MET A 81 -3.71 -0.11 -4.45
CA MET A 81 -3.12 0.02 -3.12
C MET A 81 -3.43 -1.19 -2.23
N LEU A 82 -4.65 -1.75 -2.32
CA LEU A 82 -5.04 -2.93 -1.56
C LEU A 82 -4.17 -4.15 -1.93
N ARG A 83 -3.81 -4.33 -3.21
CA ARG A 83 -2.91 -5.40 -3.65
C ARG A 83 -1.61 -5.45 -2.83
N TYR A 84 -1.06 -4.30 -2.46
CA TYR A 84 0.20 -4.20 -1.72
C TYR A 84 0.02 -4.07 -0.21
N ARG A 85 -1.12 -3.54 0.24
CA ARG A 85 -1.42 -3.34 1.66
C ARG A 85 -1.99 -4.58 2.33
N ASP A 86 -2.79 -5.34 1.57
CA ASP A 86 -3.47 -6.56 2.01
C ASP A 86 -3.66 -7.49 0.80
N PRO A 87 -2.59 -8.16 0.34
CA PRO A 87 -2.64 -9.03 -0.84
C PRO A 87 -3.62 -10.20 -0.66
N VAL A 88 -3.84 -10.67 0.58
CA VAL A 88 -4.81 -11.73 0.88
C VAL A 88 -6.23 -11.22 0.66
N MET A 89 -6.58 -10.06 1.25
CA MET A 89 -7.90 -9.46 1.03
C MET A 89 -8.12 -9.09 -0.45
N TYR A 90 -7.10 -8.58 -1.12
CA TYR A 90 -7.16 -8.32 -2.56
C TYR A 90 -7.48 -9.60 -3.34
N ALA A 91 -6.75 -10.69 -3.06
CA ALA A 91 -6.95 -11.98 -3.73
C ALA A 91 -8.35 -12.54 -3.49
N MET A 92 -8.89 -12.41 -2.28
CA MET A 92 -10.26 -12.84 -1.97
C MET A 92 -11.32 -12.06 -2.75
N LEU A 93 -11.10 -10.76 -2.97
CA LEU A 93 -12.06 -9.88 -3.65
C LEU A 93 -11.95 -9.92 -5.18
N PHE A 94 -10.74 -10.11 -5.71
CA PHE A 94 -10.46 -9.91 -7.14
C PHE A 94 -9.81 -11.11 -7.83
N GLY A 95 -9.50 -12.16 -7.10
CA GLY A 95 -8.75 -13.31 -7.61
C GLY A 95 -7.26 -13.02 -7.77
N VAL A 96 -6.54 -14.05 -8.18
CA VAL A 96 -5.08 -14.04 -8.44
C VAL A 96 -4.73 -14.65 -9.79
N GLU A 97 -5.73 -15.05 -10.58
CA GLU A 97 -5.54 -15.80 -11.81
C GLU A 97 -4.65 -15.03 -12.80
N GLY A 98 -3.50 -15.62 -13.12
CA GLY A 98 -2.52 -15.04 -14.04
C GLY A 98 -1.52 -14.08 -13.41
N ASP A 99 -1.65 -13.76 -12.12
CA ASP A 99 -0.68 -13.01 -11.33
C ASP A 99 0.13 -13.97 -10.44
N ARG A 100 1.04 -14.72 -11.06
CA ARG A 100 1.89 -15.71 -10.37
C ARG A 100 2.67 -15.13 -9.20
N GLU A 101 3.03 -13.86 -9.27
CA GLU A 101 3.72 -13.19 -8.19
C GLU A 101 2.81 -13.01 -6.97
N LEU A 102 1.58 -12.52 -7.18
CA LEU A 102 0.60 -12.40 -6.13
C LEU A 102 0.19 -13.76 -5.55
N GLU A 103 0.04 -14.79 -6.40
CA GLU A 103 -0.21 -16.17 -5.96
C GLU A 103 0.84 -16.64 -4.94
N VAL A 104 2.13 -16.43 -5.24
CA VAL A 104 3.24 -16.79 -4.35
C VAL A 104 3.19 -15.98 -3.05
N THR A 105 2.97 -14.66 -3.13
CA THR A 105 2.87 -13.80 -1.94
C THR A 105 1.71 -14.22 -1.03
N VAL A 106 0.52 -14.46 -1.59
CA VAL A 106 -0.67 -14.86 -0.82
C VAL A 106 -0.43 -16.19 -0.14
N LYS A 107 0.13 -17.17 -0.86
CA LYS A 107 0.46 -18.49 -0.29
C LYS A 107 1.43 -18.36 0.88
N ALA A 108 2.51 -17.61 0.72
CA ALA A 108 3.51 -17.40 1.77
C ALA A 108 2.92 -16.72 3.02
N LEU A 109 2.03 -15.74 2.85
CA LEU A 109 1.39 -15.04 3.97
C LEU A 109 0.41 -15.94 4.73
N LEU A 110 -0.36 -16.76 4.02
CA LEU A 110 -1.28 -17.73 4.64
C LEU A 110 -0.50 -18.80 5.41
N GLU A 111 0.57 -19.36 4.82
CA GLU A 111 1.46 -20.32 5.48
C GLU A 111 2.09 -19.72 6.75
N ALA A 112 2.58 -18.47 6.67
CA ALA A 112 3.16 -17.78 7.83
C ALA A 112 2.14 -17.51 8.95
N ALA A 113 0.86 -17.29 8.62
CA ALA A 113 -0.20 -17.11 9.61
C ALA A 113 -0.58 -18.41 10.34
N GLU A 114 -0.39 -19.57 9.69
CA GLU A 114 -0.64 -20.89 10.28
C GLU A 114 0.52 -21.40 11.14
N MET A 115 1.74 -20.87 10.94
CA MET A 115 2.87 -21.15 11.82
C MET A 115 2.62 -20.53 13.20
N LYS A 116 2.18 -21.36 14.16
CA LYS A 116 2.17 -20.98 15.58
C LYS A 116 3.58 -20.49 15.96
N PRO A 117 3.72 -19.40 16.73
CA PRO A 117 5.01 -19.02 17.25
C PRO A 117 5.52 -20.20 18.10
N GLU A 118 6.62 -20.82 17.70
CA GLU A 118 7.33 -21.75 18.57
C GLU A 118 7.67 -20.99 19.86
N GLY A 119 7.24 -21.54 20.99
CA GLY A 119 7.25 -20.84 22.26
C GLY A 119 8.66 -20.52 22.75
N LYS A 120 8.78 -19.27 23.25
CA LYS A 120 9.84 -18.64 24.05
C LYS A 120 11.01 -18.01 23.31
#